data_AF-A0A820MRE5-F1
#
_entry.id   AF-A0A820MRE5-F1
#
_cell.length_a   1.000
_cell.length_b   1.000
_cell.length_c   1.000
_cell.angle_alpha   90.00
_cell.angle_beta   90.00
_cell.angle_gamma   90.00
#
_symmetry.space_group_name_H-M   'P 1'
#
loop_
_entity.id
_entity.type
_entity.pdbx_description
1 polymer ?
#
loop_
_entity_poly.entity_id
_entity_poly.type
_entity_poly.pdbx_seq_one_letter_code
_entity_poly.pdbx_strand_id
1 'polypeptide(L)'
;MKVIISSATLDTAVPTLYRNIAGCSLIEFNLVSLSTLYPVTVNDASKENLLDLVQKFYSQRNRHDQILCCVGSTLEALENCRLINKITKGAIVAYPLIQSQSAIDQQKYIE
;
A
#
# COMPACT_ATOMS: atom_id res chain seq x y z
N MET A 1 -8.54 -13.56 -29.85
CA MET A 1 -7.71 -12.97 -28.76
C MET A 1 -8.39 -13.29 -27.44
N LYS A 2 -7.63 -13.65 -26.39
CA LYS A 2 -8.16 -13.85 -25.04
C LYS A 2 -7.59 -12.76 -24.14
N VAL A 3 -8.43 -12.14 -23.32
CA VAL A 3 -8.04 -11.09 -22.36
C VAL A 3 -8.43 -11.57 -20.97
N ILE A 4 -7.50 -11.46 -20.02
CA ILE A 4 -7.75 -11.77 -18.61
C ILE A 4 -7.67 -10.47 -17.83
N ILE A 5 -8.70 -10.17 -17.05
CA ILE A 5 -8.77 -8.99 -16.19
C ILE A 5 -8.86 -9.50 -14.75
N SER A 6 -7.88 -9.14 -13.94
CA SER A 6 -7.82 -9.49 -12.52
C SER A 6 -7.60 -8.24 -11.68
N SER A 7 -8.37 -8.08 -10.62
CA SER A 7 -8.16 -7.02 -9.63
C SER A 7 -8.57 -7.53 -8.24
N ALA A 8 -7.84 -7.11 -7.21
CA ALA A 8 -8.18 -7.38 -5.82
C ALA A 8 -9.46 -6.66 -5.38
N THR A 9 -9.83 -5.57 -6.08
CA THR A 9 -11.00 -4.73 -5.79
C THR A 9 -11.79 -4.48 -7.07
N LEU A 10 -12.00 -5.52 -7.89
CA LEU A 10 -12.71 -5.37 -9.15
C LEU A 10 -14.15 -4.90 -8.89
N ASP A 11 -14.53 -3.75 -9.45
CA ASP A 11 -15.91 -3.29 -9.40
C ASP A 11 -16.80 -4.23 -10.22
N THR A 12 -17.96 -4.58 -9.67
CA THR A 12 -18.98 -5.42 -10.30
C THR A 12 -19.52 -4.85 -11.63
N ALA A 13 -19.35 -3.54 -11.88
CA ALA A 13 -19.68 -2.88 -13.12
C ALA A 13 -18.73 -3.26 -14.27
N VAL A 14 -17.48 -3.67 -13.98
CA VAL A 14 -16.49 -3.99 -15.01
C VAL A 14 -16.94 -5.19 -15.87
N PRO A 15 -17.31 -6.36 -15.30
CA PRO A 15 -17.93 -7.44 -16.07
C PRO A 15 -19.10 -6.99 -16.95
N THR A 16 -19.96 -6.12 -16.42
CA THR A 16 -21.16 -5.63 -17.12
C THR A 16 -20.81 -4.87 -18.40
N LEU A 17 -19.73 -4.09 -18.41
CA LEU A 17 -19.25 -3.40 -19.61
C LEU A 17 -18.86 -4.37 -20.73
N TYR A 18 -18.17 -5.47 -20.39
CA TYR A 18 -17.68 -6.44 -21.37
C TYR A 18 -18.80 -7.34 -21.93
N ARG A 19 -19.86 -7.62 -21.16
CA ARG A 19 -21.01 -8.38 -21.64
C ARG A 19 -21.73 -7.71 -22.82
N ASN A 20 -21.65 -6.38 -22.92
CA ASN A 20 -22.31 -5.61 -23.97
C ASN A 20 -21.53 -5.55 -25.29
N ILE A 21 -20.30 -6.08 -25.33
CA ILE A 21 -19.46 -6.08 -26.53
C ILE A 21 -19.85 -7.29 -27.39
N ALA A 22 -20.38 -7.03 -28.58
CA ALA A 22 -20.79 -8.09 -29.51
C ALA A 22 -19.63 -9.04 -29.85
N GLY A 23 -19.89 -10.35 -29.79
CA GLY A 23 -18.88 -11.39 -30.05
C GLY A 23 -17.89 -11.62 -28.90
N CYS A 24 -18.07 -10.96 -27.76
CA CYS A 24 -17.27 -11.21 -26.55
C CYS A 24 -17.92 -12.29 -25.68
N SER A 25 -17.20 -13.36 -25.36
CA SER A 25 -17.58 -14.33 -24.35
C SER A 25 -16.87 -14.01 -23.03
N LEU A 26 -17.62 -13.72 -21.98
CA LEU A 26 -17.08 -13.41 -20.66
C LEU A 26 -17.14 -14.65 -19.75
N ILE A 27 -16.04 -14.92 -19.05
CA ILE A 27 -15.99 -15.92 -17.97
C ILE A 27 -15.49 -15.20 -16.71
N GLU A 28 -16.31 -15.23 -15.67
CA GLU A 28 -16.02 -14.57 -14.39
C GLU A 28 -15.57 -15.60 -13.36
N PHE A 29 -14.45 -15.30 -12.68
CA PHE A 29 -13.95 -16.07 -11.57
C PHE A 29 -13.82 -15.15 -10.37
N ASN A 30 -14.63 -15.41 -9.34
CA ASN A 30 -14.55 -14.70 -8.09
C ASN A 30 -13.70 -15.51 -7.12
N LEU A 31 -12.48 -15.02 -6.84
CA LEU A 31 -11.62 -15.51 -5.75
C LEU A 31 -12.12 -15.02 -4.37
N VAL A 32 -13.44 -14.92 -4.20
CA VAL A 32 -14.05 -14.49 -2.94
C VAL A 32 -13.76 -15.60 -1.94
N SER A 33 -12.95 -15.28 -0.94
CA SER A 33 -12.64 -16.11 0.23
C SER A 33 -11.61 -17.24 0.09
N LEU A 34 -10.47 -17.00 -0.56
CA LEU A 34 -9.26 -17.36 0.19
C LEU A 34 -9.23 -16.40 1.37
N SER A 35 -9.77 -16.84 2.51
CA SER A 35 -9.63 -16.17 3.81
C SER A 35 -8.24 -15.56 3.84
N THR A 36 -8.14 -14.24 3.89
CA THR A 36 -6.83 -13.60 3.98
C THR A 36 -6.10 -14.27 5.13
N LEU A 37 -4.97 -14.93 4.84
CA LEU A 37 -4.22 -15.72 5.82
C LEU A 37 -3.97 -14.92 7.11
N TYR A 38 -3.88 -13.59 6.95
CA TYR A 38 -3.73 -12.63 8.01
C TYR A 38 -4.80 -11.53 7.87
N PRO A 39 -5.75 -11.42 8.82
CA PRO A 39 -6.76 -10.37 8.79
C PRO A 39 -6.10 -8.99 9.00
N VAL A 40 -6.60 -7.98 8.28
CA VAL A 40 -6.17 -6.59 8.43
C VAL A 40 -7.22 -5.83 9.23
N THR A 41 -6.81 -5.21 10.33
CA THR A 41 -7.70 -4.34 11.13
C THR A 41 -7.61 -2.91 10.59
N VAL A 42 -8.77 -2.29 10.35
CA VAL A 42 -8.86 -0.91 9.88
C VAL A 42 -9.30 -0.03 11.04
N ASN A 43 -8.52 1.01 11.34
CA ASN A 43 -8.83 2.02 12.35
C ASN A 43 -8.94 3.39 11.67
N ASP A 44 -9.96 4.17 12.01
CA ASP A 44 -10.06 5.56 11.57
C ASP A 44 -9.10 6.43 12.39
N ALA A 45 -8.12 7.01 11.69
CA ALA A 45 -7.13 7.93 12.24
C ALA A 45 -7.08 9.24 11.44
N SER A 46 -8.18 9.63 10.79
CA SER A 46 -8.27 10.80 9.89
C SER A 46 -7.85 12.14 10.50
N LYS A 47 -7.80 12.25 11.84
CA LYS A 47 -7.40 13.45 12.57
C LYS A 47 -5.97 13.39 13.14
N GLU A 48 -5.29 12.25 13.04
CA GLU A 48 -3.96 12.06 13.62
C GLU A 48 -2.87 12.51 12.63
N ASN A 49 -1.78 13.07 13.15
CA ASN A 49 -0.62 13.39 12.34
C ASN A 49 0.18 12.11 12.01
N LEU A 50 0.72 12.01 10.79
CA LEU A 50 1.51 10.86 10.36
C LEU A 50 2.70 10.57 11.29
N LEU A 51 3.43 11.60 11.72
CA LEU A 51 4.61 11.45 12.57
C LEU A 51 4.25 10.91 13.95
N ASP A 52 3.08 11.30 14.48
CA ASP A 52 2.57 10.81 15.76
C ASP A 52 2.12 9.34 15.64
N LEU A 53 1.44 9.00 14.54
CA LEU A 53 1.06 7.62 14.24
C LEU A 53 2.27 6.69 14.11
N VAL A 54 3.30 7.13 13.38
CA VAL A 54 4.53 6.34 13.22
C VAL A 54 5.20 6.08 14.57
N GLN A 55 5.30 7.09 15.43
CA GLN A 55 5.88 6.92 16.77
C GLN A 55 5.03 5.99 17.65
N LYS A 56 3.70 6.16 17.62
CA LYS A 56 2.75 5.30 18.33
C LYS A 56 2.90 3.84 17.90
N PHE A 57 2.83 3.56 16.61
CA PHE A 57 2.99 2.21 16.09
C PHE A 57 4.38 1.65 16.37
N TYR A 58 5.43 2.47 16.24
CA TYR A 58 6.79 2.06 16.58
C TYR A 58 6.91 1.64 18.05
N SER A 59 6.22 2.31 18.98
CA SER A 59 6.25 1.93 20.40
C SER A 59 5.53 0.61 20.72
N GLN A 60 4.57 0.21 19.88
CA GLN A 60 3.68 -0.94 20.10
C GLN A 60 4.07 -2.19 19.29
N ARG A 61 5.00 -2.04 18.36
CA ARG A 61 5.35 -3.08 17.40
C ARG A 61 6.20 -4.20 18.00
N ASN A 62 6.15 -5.38 17.38
CA ASN A 62 7.18 -6.39 17.56
C ASN A 62 8.46 -5.99 16.81
N ARG A 63 9.61 -6.52 17.25
CA ARG A 63 10.93 -6.16 16.71
C ARG A 63 11.04 -6.24 15.18
N HIS A 64 10.28 -7.12 14.54
CA HIS A 64 10.32 -7.40 13.10
C HIS A 64 9.22 -6.72 12.29
N ASP A 65 8.32 -5.97 12.93
CA ASP A 65 7.23 -5.32 12.23
C ASP A 65 7.75 -4.07 11.51
N GLN A 66 7.29 -3.90 10.27
CA GLN A 66 7.56 -2.73 9.44
C GLN A 66 6.31 -1.84 9.37
N ILE A 67 6.54 -0.53 9.19
CA ILE A 67 5.46 0.46 9.05
C ILE A 67 5.52 1.02 7.64
N LEU A 68 4.46 0.81 6.86
CA LEU A 68 4.31 1.41 5.53
C LEU A 68 3.44 2.66 5.63
N CYS A 69 3.98 3.80 5.18
CA CYS A 69 3.29 5.08 5.15
C CYS A 69 2.96 5.49 3.71
N CYS A 70 1.69 5.75 3.41
CA CYS A 70 1.27 6.31 2.13
C CYS A 70 1.09 7.82 2.26
N VAL A 71 1.74 8.57 1.37
CA VAL A 71 1.72 10.05 1.35
C VAL A 71 1.36 10.56 -0.04
N GLY A 72 0.95 11.82 -0.15
CA GLY A 72 0.38 12.38 -1.37
C GLY A 72 1.41 12.77 -2.42
N SER A 73 2.70 12.89 -2.07
CA SER A 73 3.74 13.28 -3.02
C SER A 73 5.14 12.79 -2.67
N THR A 74 6.02 12.81 -3.68
CA THR A 74 7.46 12.56 -3.52
C THR A 74 8.12 13.50 -2.52
N LEU A 75 7.78 14.79 -2.56
CA LEU A 75 8.34 15.78 -1.64
C LEU A 75 7.95 15.46 -0.20
N GLU A 76 6.68 15.16 0.02
CA GLU A 76 6.15 14.77 1.33
C GLU A 76 6.83 13.49 1.86
N ALA A 77 7.09 12.50 1.01
CA ALA A 77 7.82 11.29 1.40
C ALA A 77 9.23 11.60 1.90
N LEU A 78 9.97 12.43 1.16
CA LEU A 78 11.35 12.83 1.51
C LEU A 78 11.39 13.66 2.80
N GLU A 79 10.48 14.63 2.94
CA GLU A 79 10.39 15.49 4.12
C GLU A 79 10.02 14.70 5.36
N ASN A 80 9.03 13.81 5.29
CA ASN A 80 8.64 12.97 6.42
C ASN A 80 9.78 12.03 6.84
N CYS A 81 10.49 11.40 5.90
CA CYS A 81 11.66 10.58 6.23
C CYS A 81 12.73 11.39 7.00
N ARG A 82 13.02 12.60 6.54
CA ARG A 82 13.96 13.51 7.20
C ARG A 82 13.48 13.91 8.60
N LEU A 83 12.19 14.25 8.74
CA LEU A 83 11.58 14.67 10.00
C LEU A 83 11.57 13.54 11.02
N ILE A 84 11.18 12.33 10.63
CA ILE A 84 11.21 11.14 11.49
C ILE A 84 12.63 10.90 12.00
N ASN A 85 13.62 10.89 11.11
CA ASN A 85 15.01 10.69 11.53
C ASN A 85 15.48 11.78 12.50
N LYS A 86 15.10 13.04 12.27
CA LYS A 86 15.44 14.19 13.13
C LYS A 86 14.78 14.10 14.50
N ILE A 87 13.48 13.82 14.57
CA ILE A 87 12.69 13.79 15.81
C ILE A 87 13.12 12.60 16.66
N THR A 88 13.33 11.45 16.04
CA THR A 88 13.67 10.20 16.74
C THR A 88 15.17 10.01 16.95
N LYS A 89 15.99 10.96 16.48
CA LYS A 89 17.47 10.92 16.55
C LYS A 89 18.04 9.60 16.01
N GLY A 90 17.46 9.10 14.92
CA GLY A 90 17.86 7.85 14.28
C GLY A 90 17.32 6.57 14.93
N ALA A 91 16.47 6.66 15.95
CA ALA A 91 15.82 5.46 16.50
C ALA A 91 14.85 4.82 15.51
N ILE A 92 14.21 5.63 14.66
CA ILE A 92 13.40 5.16 13.53
C ILE A 92 14.12 5.53 12.24
N VAL A 93 14.46 4.50 11.45
CA VAL A 93 15.00 4.68 10.11
C VAL A 93 13.86 4.56 9.12
N ALA A 94 13.60 5.64 8.37
CA ALA A 94 12.55 5.70 7.37
C ALA A 94 13.18 5.84 5.97
N TYR A 95 12.63 5.10 5.01
CA TYR A 95 13.09 5.09 3.63
C TYR A 95 11.96 5.53 2.69
N PRO A 96 12.22 6.48 1.77
CA PRO A 96 11.23 6.88 0.81
C PRO A 96 11.18 5.88 -0.34
N LEU A 97 9.98 5.42 -0.70
CA LEU A 97 9.73 4.61 -1.90
C LEU A 97 9.04 5.48 -2.95
N ILE A 98 9.75 5.83 -4.01
CA ILE A 98 9.34 6.84 -5.01
C ILE A 98 9.46 6.26 -6.41
N GLN A 99 8.47 6.52 -7.27
CA GLN A 99 8.42 6.01 -8.65
C GLN A 99 9.67 6.33 -9.49
N SER A 100 10.30 7.49 -9.29
CA SER A 100 11.48 7.93 -10.04
C SER A 100 12.80 7.33 -9.56
N GLN A 101 12.80 6.53 -8.48
CA GLN A 101 14.00 5.86 -8.00
C GLN A 101 14.41 4.70 -8.93
N SER A 102 15.69 4.35 -8.94
CA SER A 102 16.14 3.15 -9.62
C SER A 102 15.53 1.91 -8.96
N ALA A 103 15.37 0.82 -9.73
CA ALA A 103 14.88 -0.45 -9.19
C ALA A 103 15.76 -0.99 -8.06
N ILE A 104 17.08 -0.74 -8.14
CA ILE A 104 18.06 -1.15 -7.13
C ILE A 104 17.81 -0.40 -5.81
N ASP A 105 17.58 0.90 -5.88
CA ASP A 105 17.29 1.71 -4.69
C ASP A 105 15.97 1.30 -4.04
N GLN A 106 14.93 1.05 -4.85
CA GLN A 106 13.63 0.59 -4.34
C GLN A 106 13.74 -0.76 -3.62
N GLN A 107 14.47 -1.72 -4.21
CA GLN A 107 14.66 -3.04 -3.61
C GLN A 107 15.34 -2.97 -2.24
N LYS A 108 16.37 -2.12 -2.10
CA LYS A 108 17.09 -1.92 -0.84
C LYS A 108 16.21 -1.41 0.30
N TYR A 109 15.08 -0.75 0.00
CA TYR A 109 14.18 -0.19 0.99
C TYR A 109 13.02 -1.12 1.36
N ILE A 110 12.81 -2.19 0.58
CA ILE A 110 11.74 -3.18 0.79
C ILE A 110 12.28 -4.40 1.57
N GLU A 111 13.52 -4.81 1.33
CA GLU A 111 14.22 -5.91 2.03
C GLU A 111 14.75 -5.51 3.42
#